data_AF-X1FWL6-F1
#
_entry.id   AF-X1FWL6-F1
#
_cell.length_a   1.000
_cell.length_b   1.000
_cell.length_c   1.000
_cell.angle_alpha   90.00
_cell.angle_beta   90.00
_cell.angle_gamma   90.00
#
_symmetry.space_group_name_H-M   'P 1'
#
loop_
_entity.id
_entity.type
_entity.pdbx_description
1 polymer ?
#
loop_
_entity_poly.entity_id
_entity_poly.type
_entity_poly.pdbx_seq_one_letter_code
_entity_poly.pdbx_strand_id
1 'polypeptide(L)'
;NVEELAYFVRTQAGWLNYEYRVGGDLDLLKQFLAAGIPVMIEESFYFEGPYWPNDDLWAAHYQLLTGYDETNHTFTGQDSYHGADQEIPYETVDEYWQAFNRVYILIYLPHQEETVKAILGPQWNPDYNRQQALEAAQAETESDPEDTFAWFNLGSNLTYFERYIEATDAYNQARDLGLPQRMLRYQFSPFIAYFHSGQIDDLLALTEYALKI
;
A
#
# COMPACT_ATOMS: atom_id res chain seq x y z
N ASN A 1 0.00 5.30 9.94
CA ASN A 1 0.56 4.93 8.61
C ASN A 1 1.91 4.22 8.81
N VAL A 2 2.59 3.79 7.74
CA VAL A 2 3.88 3.09 7.82
C VAL A 2 4.96 3.82 8.63
N GLU A 3 5.07 5.15 8.54
CA GLU A 3 6.05 5.93 9.31
C GLU A 3 5.77 5.92 10.83
N GLU A 4 4.50 5.90 11.24
CA GLU A 4 4.12 5.78 12.66
C GLU A 4 4.45 4.40 13.22
N LEU A 5 4.25 3.34 12.43
CA LEU A 5 4.66 1.98 12.79
C LEU A 5 6.19 1.90 12.92
N ALA A 6 6.93 2.51 11.99
CA ALA A 6 8.39 2.60 12.06
C ALA A 6 8.84 3.28 13.37
N TYR A 7 8.21 4.40 13.72
CA TYR A 7 8.48 5.13 14.96
C TYR A 7 8.17 4.26 16.19
N PHE A 8 7.03 3.57 16.19
CA PHE A 8 6.65 2.67 17.28
C PHE A 8 7.67 1.54 17.46
N VAL A 9 8.08 0.85 16.39
CA VAL A 9 9.08 -0.22 16.49
C VAL A 9 10.39 0.32 17.05
N ARG A 10 10.88 1.44 16.53
CA ARG A 10 12.15 2.05 16.98
C ARG A 10 12.13 2.51 18.45
N THR A 11 10.97 2.89 18.99
CA THR A 11 10.88 3.51 20.32
C THR A 11 10.30 2.60 21.40
N GLN A 12 9.45 1.64 21.02
CA GLN A 12 8.74 0.73 21.94
C GLN A 12 9.19 -0.73 21.78
N ALA A 13 9.76 -1.09 20.63
CA ALA A 13 10.23 -2.45 20.33
C ALA A 13 11.65 -2.45 19.74
N GLY A 14 12.54 -1.58 20.24
CA GLY A 14 13.87 -1.32 19.67
C GLY A 14 14.86 -2.51 19.64
N TRP A 15 14.41 -3.69 20.03
CA TRP A 15 15.11 -4.97 19.83
C TRP A 15 14.75 -5.66 18.50
N LEU A 16 13.84 -5.08 17.73
CA LEU A 16 13.45 -5.48 16.38
C LEU A 16 13.91 -4.44 15.37
N ASN A 17 14.21 -4.91 14.15
CA ASN A 17 14.40 -4.07 12.98
C ASN A 17 13.08 -3.88 12.25
N TYR A 18 13.01 -2.80 11.48
CA TYR A 18 11.84 -2.40 10.70
C TYR A 18 12.28 -1.98 9.32
N GLU A 19 11.64 -2.52 8.29
CA GLU A 19 11.77 -2.09 6.90
C GLU A 19 10.40 -2.13 6.21
N TYR A 20 10.17 -1.24 5.25
CA TYR A 20 8.99 -1.30 4.38
C TYR A 20 9.35 -0.93 2.95
N ARG A 21 8.61 -1.46 2.00
CA ARG A 21 8.78 -1.20 0.57
C ARG A 21 7.40 -1.25 -0.10
N VAL A 22 7.33 -0.85 -1.37
CA VAL A 22 6.10 -0.85 -2.17
C VAL A 22 6.29 -1.70 -3.42
N GLY A 23 5.23 -1.93 -4.20
CA GLY A 23 5.30 -2.72 -5.42
C GLY A 23 5.75 -4.16 -5.16
N GLY A 24 5.33 -4.74 -4.03
CA GLY A 24 5.56 -6.15 -3.77
C GLY A 24 4.70 -7.04 -4.67
N ASP A 25 4.99 -8.34 -4.65
CA ASP A 25 4.20 -9.37 -5.33
C ASP A 25 4.00 -10.58 -4.41
N LEU A 26 3.13 -11.51 -4.81
CA LEU A 26 2.77 -12.66 -4.00
C LEU A 26 3.96 -13.60 -3.75
N ASP A 27 4.88 -13.73 -4.71
CA ASP A 27 6.07 -14.57 -4.58
C ASP A 27 7.05 -14.00 -3.55
N LEU A 28 7.18 -12.68 -3.48
CA LEU A 28 7.96 -11.99 -2.46
C LEU A 28 7.36 -12.21 -1.07
N LEU A 29 6.04 -12.08 -0.92
CA LEU A 29 5.36 -12.35 0.35
C LEU A 29 5.63 -13.80 0.82
N LYS A 30 5.48 -14.78 -0.08
CA LYS A 30 5.75 -16.19 0.21
C LYS A 30 7.20 -16.44 0.61
N GLN A 31 8.17 -15.79 -0.04
CA GLN A 31 9.59 -15.93 0.32
C GLN A 31 9.88 -15.47 1.74
N PHE A 32 9.29 -14.36 2.19
CA PHE A 32 9.42 -13.91 3.58
C PHE A 32 8.77 -14.89 4.56
N LEU A 33 7.56 -15.34 4.27
CA LEU A 33 6.84 -16.29 5.12
C LEU A 33 7.60 -17.63 5.23
N ALA A 34 8.15 -18.13 4.13
CA ALA A 34 9.00 -19.33 4.11
C ALA A 34 10.29 -19.16 4.92
N ALA A 35 10.80 -17.92 5.02
CA ALA A 35 11.95 -17.57 5.86
C ALA A 35 11.57 -17.35 7.35
N GLY A 36 10.30 -17.56 7.72
CA GLY A 36 9.81 -17.35 9.09
C GLY A 36 9.69 -15.87 9.46
N ILE A 37 9.47 -15.00 8.47
CA ILE A 37 9.30 -13.55 8.64
C ILE A 37 7.86 -13.21 8.27
N PRO A 38 6.97 -12.97 9.26
CA PRO A 38 5.63 -12.46 9.01
C PRO A 38 5.68 -11.13 8.26
N VAL A 39 4.71 -10.91 7.38
CA VAL A 39 4.63 -9.69 6.55
C VAL A 39 3.34 -8.98 6.86
N MET A 40 3.43 -7.70 7.22
CA MET A 40 2.26 -6.84 7.36
C MET A 40 2.05 -6.08 6.06
N ILE A 41 0.81 -6.03 5.57
CA ILE A 41 0.42 -5.26 4.39
C ILE A 41 -0.67 -4.26 4.77
N GLU A 42 -0.77 -3.16 4.01
CA GLU A 42 -1.97 -2.32 4.02
C GLU A 42 -2.85 -2.76 2.85
N GLU A 43 -4.11 -3.07 3.11
CA GLU A 43 -5.04 -3.52 2.09
C GLU A 43 -6.40 -2.82 2.26
N SER A 44 -7.17 -2.81 1.18
CA SER A 44 -8.57 -2.40 1.27
C SER A 44 -9.44 -3.52 1.80
N PHE A 45 -10.61 -3.15 2.33
CA PHE A 45 -11.70 -4.08 2.58
C PHE A 45 -13.03 -3.32 2.50
N TYR A 46 -14.13 -4.05 2.62
CA TYR A 46 -15.47 -3.48 2.63
C TYR A 46 -16.17 -3.78 3.96
N PHE A 47 -16.74 -2.75 4.58
CA PHE A 47 -17.57 -2.92 5.76
C PHE A 47 -18.85 -3.72 5.45
N GLU A 48 -19.38 -4.42 6.46
CA GLU A 48 -20.63 -5.19 6.33
C GLU A 48 -21.88 -4.30 6.17
N GLY A 49 -21.80 -3.03 6.53
CA GLY A 49 -22.93 -2.10 6.45
C GLY A 49 -22.53 -0.63 6.44
N PRO A 50 -23.40 0.25 5.91
CA PRO A 50 -23.10 1.65 5.72
C PRO A 50 -23.13 2.43 7.04
N TYR A 51 -22.22 3.39 7.17
CA TYR A 51 -22.19 4.34 8.29
C TYR A 51 -22.95 5.65 7.98
N TRP A 52 -23.19 5.94 6.70
CA TRP A 52 -23.97 7.09 6.21
C TRP A 52 -24.72 6.78 4.90
N PRO A 53 -25.68 7.61 4.47
CA PRO A 53 -26.35 7.42 3.18
C PRO A 53 -25.36 7.48 2.00
N ASN A 54 -25.40 6.48 1.11
CA ASN A 54 -24.50 6.32 -0.05
C ASN A 54 -23.02 6.10 0.31
N ASP A 55 -22.74 5.53 1.48
CA ASP A 55 -21.43 5.01 1.85
C ASP A 55 -21.02 3.90 0.87
N ASP A 56 -19.81 4.01 0.31
CA ASP A 56 -19.23 3.02 -0.62
C ASP A 56 -18.63 1.79 0.09
N LEU A 57 -18.67 1.77 1.42
CA LEU A 57 -18.19 0.72 2.32
C LEU A 57 -16.67 0.46 2.26
N TRP A 58 -15.97 1.03 1.29
CA TRP A 58 -14.55 0.85 1.10
C TRP A 58 -13.78 1.50 2.25
N ALA A 59 -12.86 0.75 2.82
CA ALA A 59 -11.99 1.15 3.90
C ALA A 59 -10.62 0.50 3.78
N ALA A 60 -9.71 0.89 4.66
CA ALA A 60 -8.35 0.36 4.74
C ALA A 60 -8.08 -0.22 6.11
N HIS A 61 -7.27 -1.27 6.16
CA HIS A 61 -6.69 -1.78 7.40
C HIS A 61 -5.32 -2.42 7.18
N TYR A 62 -4.71 -2.87 8.27
CA TYR A 62 -3.49 -3.66 8.24
C TYR A 62 -3.84 -5.14 8.37
N GLN A 63 -3.24 -5.95 7.49
CA GLN A 63 -3.33 -7.40 7.53
C GLN A 63 -1.95 -7.98 7.81
N LEU A 64 -1.84 -8.83 8.84
CA LEU A 64 -0.59 -9.52 9.15
C LEU A 64 -0.63 -10.94 8.58
N LEU A 65 0.13 -11.17 7.52
CA LEU A 65 0.30 -12.49 6.93
C LEU A 65 1.30 -13.32 7.74
N THR A 66 0.90 -14.53 8.09
CA THR A 66 1.67 -15.46 8.95
C THR A 66 1.93 -16.82 8.33
N GLY A 67 1.32 -17.12 7.17
CA GLY A 67 1.52 -18.38 6.47
C GLY A 67 0.93 -18.35 5.07
N TYR A 68 1.21 -19.39 4.29
CA TYR A 68 0.63 -19.60 2.96
C TYR A 68 0.48 -21.09 2.68
N ASP A 69 -0.48 -21.43 1.82
CA ASP A 69 -0.75 -22.79 1.35
C ASP A 69 -0.79 -22.81 -0.19
N GLU A 70 0.25 -23.39 -0.80
CA GLU A 70 0.33 -23.52 -2.27
C GLU A 70 -0.68 -24.49 -2.86
N THR A 71 -1.20 -25.44 -2.07
CA THR A 71 -2.20 -26.38 -2.57
C THR A 71 -3.56 -25.70 -2.69
N ASN A 72 -3.90 -24.86 -1.70
CA ASN A 72 -5.19 -24.18 -1.63
C ASN A 72 -5.15 -22.75 -2.19
N HIS A 73 -3.98 -22.24 -2.55
CA HIS A 73 -3.76 -20.89 -3.06
C HIS A 73 -4.24 -19.79 -2.08
N THR A 74 -3.91 -19.94 -0.80
CA THR A 74 -4.34 -19.03 0.26
C THR A 74 -3.17 -18.55 1.13
N PHE A 75 -3.27 -17.32 1.63
CA PHE A 75 -2.49 -16.86 2.78
C PHE A 75 -3.27 -17.08 4.07
N THR A 76 -2.56 -17.33 5.16
CA THR A 76 -3.09 -17.22 6.52
C THR A 76 -2.78 -15.84 7.05
N GLY A 77 -3.81 -15.09 7.47
CA GLY A 77 -3.66 -13.73 7.95
C GLY A 77 -4.37 -13.45 9.27
N GLN A 78 -3.86 -12.47 10.00
CA GLN A 78 -4.43 -11.94 11.24
C GLN A 78 -4.98 -10.55 10.96
N ASP A 79 -6.30 -10.43 11.10
CA ASP A 79 -7.06 -9.25 10.71
C ASP A 79 -7.57 -8.50 11.94
N SER A 80 -7.38 -7.19 11.96
CA SER A 80 -7.81 -6.35 13.09
C SER A 80 -9.33 -6.19 13.20
N TYR A 81 -10.06 -6.42 12.09
CA TYR A 81 -11.50 -6.31 11.97
C TYR A 81 -12.18 -7.70 11.87
N HIS A 82 -11.68 -8.61 11.04
CA HIS A 82 -12.25 -9.96 10.85
C HIS A 82 -11.72 -11.00 11.85
N GLY A 83 -10.62 -10.73 12.54
CA GLY A 83 -10.06 -11.60 13.58
C GLY A 83 -8.92 -12.51 13.09
N ALA A 84 -8.61 -13.52 13.91
CA ALA A 84 -7.43 -14.36 13.73
C ALA A 84 -7.59 -15.43 12.65
N ASP A 85 -6.45 -15.91 12.13
CA ASP A 85 -6.32 -17.11 11.29
C ASP A 85 -7.25 -17.15 10.07
N GLN A 86 -7.44 -16.01 9.41
CA GLN A 86 -8.22 -15.93 8.16
C GLN A 86 -7.47 -16.63 7.03
N GLU A 87 -8.18 -17.44 6.24
CA GLU A 87 -7.67 -17.99 4.97
C GLU A 87 -8.11 -17.08 3.82
N ILE A 88 -7.17 -16.41 3.19
CA ILE A 88 -7.44 -15.39 2.17
C ILE A 88 -6.88 -15.86 0.84
N PRO A 89 -7.68 -15.94 -0.24
CA PRO A 89 -7.18 -16.30 -1.56
C PRO A 89 -6.09 -15.34 -2.03
N TYR A 90 -5.09 -15.89 -2.73
CA TYR A 90 -3.99 -15.12 -3.33
C TYR A 90 -4.45 -13.94 -4.18
N GLU A 91 -5.44 -14.16 -5.04
CA GLU A 91 -6.00 -13.13 -5.92
C GLU A 91 -6.67 -12.01 -5.12
N THR A 92 -7.41 -12.37 -4.07
CA THR A 92 -8.07 -11.39 -3.18
C THR A 92 -7.06 -10.54 -2.42
N VAL A 93 -5.95 -11.13 -1.97
CA VAL A 93 -4.85 -10.36 -1.36
C VAL A 93 -4.33 -9.33 -2.37
N ASP A 94 -3.99 -9.75 -3.60
CA ASP A 94 -3.43 -8.81 -4.59
C ASP A 94 -4.41 -7.69 -4.97
N GLU A 95 -5.69 -8.03 -5.19
CA GLU A 95 -6.76 -7.09 -5.54
C GLU A 95 -6.88 -5.97 -4.49
N TYR A 96 -6.92 -6.33 -3.21
CA TYR A 96 -7.09 -5.36 -2.13
C TYR A 96 -5.80 -4.63 -1.77
N TRP A 97 -4.65 -5.28 -1.99
CA TRP A 97 -3.33 -4.74 -1.71
C TRP A 97 -2.88 -3.71 -2.75
N GLN A 98 -3.31 -3.85 -4.02
CA GLN A 98 -3.00 -2.91 -5.08
C GLN A 98 -3.41 -1.48 -4.72
N ALA A 99 -4.56 -1.29 -4.05
CA ALA A 99 -5.03 0.03 -3.65
C ALA A 99 -4.02 0.82 -2.81
N PHE A 100 -3.09 0.14 -2.13
CA PHE A 100 -2.04 0.71 -1.28
C PHE A 100 -0.64 0.56 -1.87
N ASN A 101 -0.54 0.58 -3.21
CA ASN A 101 0.72 0.46 -3.95
C ASN A 101 1.51 -0.80 -3.56
N ARG A 102 0.78 -1.87 -3.22
CA ARG A 102 1.34 -3.13 -2.73
C ARG A 102 2.42 -2.91 -1.66
N VAL A 103 2.13 -2.08 -0.66
CA VAL A 103 3.04 -1.79 0.46
C VAL A 103 3.15 -2.99 1.39
N TYR A 104 4.38 -3.39 1.69
CA TYR A 104 4.66 -4.43 2.67
C TYR A 104 5.67 -3.94 3.72
N ILE A 105 5.46 -4.40 4.94
CA ILE A 105 6.14 -3.98 6.14
C ILE A 105 6.70 -5.21 6.83
N LEU A 106 7.97 -5.15 7.14
CA LEU A 106 8.74 -6.22 7.76
C LEU A 106 9.17 -5.77 9.14
N ILE A 107 8.86 -6.58 10.14
CA ILE A 107 9.36 -6.43 11.51
C ILE A 107 10.06 -7.73 11.86
N TYR A 108 11.37 -7.67 12.09
CA TYR A 108 12.21 -8.86 12.16
C TYR A 108 13.33 -8.71 13.19
N LEU A 109 13.90 -9.83 13.62
CA LEU A 109 15.02 -9.84 14.56
C LEU A 109 16.31 -9.38 13.87
N PRO A 110 17.24 -8.69 14.56
CA PRO A 110 18.46 -8.20 13.94
C PRO A 110 19.29 -9.25 13.18
N HIS A 111 19.30 -10.50 13.64
CA HIS A 111 20.02 -11.59 12.98
C HIS A 111 19.36 -12.09 11.66
N GLN A 112 18.12 -11.71 11.39
CA GLN A 112 17.40 -12.00 10.14
C GLN A 112 17.68 -10.97 9.04
N GLU A 113 18.41 -9.89 9.32
CA GLU A 113 18.60 -8.79 8.36
C GLU A 113 19.26 -9.23 7.05
N GLU A 114 20.26 -10.10 7.12
CA GLU A 114 20.92 -10.60 5.91
C GLU A 114 19.98 -11.50 5.08
N THR A 115 19.04 -12.21 5.72
CA THR A 115 17.97 -12.93 5.03
C THR A 115 17.01 -11.97 4.35
N VAL A 116 16.60 -10.90 5.04
CA VAL A 116 15.72 -9.87 4.46
C VAL A 116 16.38 -9.20 3.25
N LYS A 117 17.65 -8.81 3.37
CA LYS A 117 18.45 -8.26 2.26
C LYS A 117 18.57 -9.24 1.10
N ALA A 118 18.77 -10.53 1.38
CA ALA A 118 18.88 -11.55 0.35
C ALA A 118 17.57 -11.73 -0.44
N ILE A 119 16.42 -11.72 0.25
CA ILE A 119 15.09 -11.81 -0.38
C ILE A 119 14.80 -10.55 -1.20
N LEU A 120 15.08 -9.36 -0.66
CA LEU A 120 14.86 -8.09 -1.38
C LEU A 120 15.83 -7.87 -2.54
N GLY A 121 17.05 -8.42 -2.45
CA GLY A 121 18.10 -8.19 -3.43
C GLY A 121 18.33 -6.70 -3.66
N PRO A 122 18.33 -6.23 -4.93
CA PRO A 122 18.46 -4.80 -5.24
C PRO A 122 17.36 -3.91 -4.63
N GLN A 123 16.16 -4.44 -4.40
CA GLN A 123 15.05 -3.72 -3.76
C GLN A 123 15.30 -3.40 -2.28
N TRP A 124 16.41 -3.90 -1.71
CA TRP A 124 16.91 -3.38 -0.43
C TRP A 124 17.21 -1.88 -0.51
N ASN A 125 17.63 -1.36 -1.66
CA ASN A 125 17.71 0.09 -1.87
C ASN A 125 16.29 0.67 -2.09
N PRO A 126 15.83 1.64 -1.30
CA PRO A 126 14.49 2.21 -1.44
C PRO A 126 14.22 2.88 -2.79
N ASP A 127 15.20 3.59 -3.36
CA ASP A 127 15.04 4.24 -4.66
C ASP A 127 14.91 3.21 -5.78
N TYR A 128 15.69 2.13 -5.72
CA TYR A 128 15.56 1.03 -6.66
C TYR A 128 14.18 0.36 -6.55
N ASN A 129 13.71 0.06 -5.34
CA ASN A 129 12.36 -0.47 -5.12
C ASN A 129 11.27 0.47 -5.68
N ARG A 130 11.36 1.76 -5.38
CA ARG A 130 10.40 2.77 -5.87
C ARG A 130 10.42 2.91 -7.39
N GLN A 131 11.58 2.76 -8.01
CA GLN A 131 11.69 2.76 -9.47
C GLN A 131 10.99 1.53 -10.08
N GLN A 132 11.14 0.35 -9.48
CA GLN A 132 10.41 -0.85 -9.91
C GLN A 132 8.90 -0.71 -9.71
N ALA A 133 8.46 -0.19 -8.57
CA ALA A 133 7.04 0.08 -8.31
C ALA A 133 6.46 1.13 -9.28
N LEU A 134 7.25 2.15 -9.66
CA LEU A 134 6.88 3.13 -10.66
C LEU A 134 6.67 2.49 -12.04
N GLU A 135 7.62 1.66 -12.47
CA GLU A 135 7.55 0.93 -13.75
C GLU A 135 6.36 -0.02 -13.80
N ALA A 136 6.08 -0.74 -12.70
CA ALA A 136 4.93 -1.62 -12.59
C ALA A 136 3.62 -0.83 -12.67
N ALA A 137 3.45 0.23 -11.89
CA ALA A 137 2.24 1.06 -11.93
C ALA A 137 2.03 1.70 -13.31
N GLN A 138 3.09 2.17 -13.97
CA GLN A 138 3.02 2.67 -15.34
C GLN A 138 2.53 1.59 -16.31
N ALA A 139 3.09 0.37 -16.25
CA ALA A 139 2.66 -0.74 -17.08
C ALA A 139 1.19 -1.14 -16.81
N GLU A 140 0.74 -1.10 -15.56
CA GLU A 140 -0.66 -1.34 -15.18
C GLU A 140 -1.58 -0.30 -15.82
N THR A 141 -1.24 1.00 -15.75
CA THR A 141 -2.04 2.05 -16.40
C THR A 141 -2.11 1.93 -17.92
N GLU A 142 -1.11 1.32 -18.56
CA GLU A 142 -1.08 1.06 -20.00
C GLU A 142 -1.88 -0.19 -20.37
N SER A 143 -1.85 -1.22 -19.52
CA SER A 143 -2.56 -2.47 -19.71
C SER A 143 -4.06 -2.31 -19.42
N ASP A 144 -4.40 -1.58 -18.36
CA ASP A 144 -5.77 -1.25 -17.97
C ASP A 144 -5.87 0.25 -17.66
N PRO A 145 -6.21 1.07 -18.67
CA PRO A 145 -6.40 2.51 -18.48
C PRO A 145 -7.56 2.90 -17.57
N GLU A 146 -8.46 1.96 -17.23
CA GLU A 146 -9.60 2.17 -16.33
C GLU A 146 -9.28 1.78 -14.87
N ASP A 147 -8.08 1.24 -14.61
CA ASP A 147 -7.63 0.91 -13.26
C ASP A 147 -7.28 2.18 -12.47
N THR A 148 -8.22 2.58 -11.63
CA THR A 148 -8.09 3.75 -10.76
C THR A 148 -6.90 3.64 -9.80
N PHE A 149 -6.63 2.45 -9.27
CA PHE A 149 -5.57 2.25 -8.28
C PHE A 149 -4.19 2.26 -8.95
N ALA A 150 -4.06 1.72 -10.16
CA ALA A 150 -2.83 1.84 -10.95
C ALA A 150 -2.43 3.32 -11.17
N TRP A 151 -3.39 4.16 -11.57
CA TRP A 151 -3.15 5.61 -11.71
C TRP A 151 -2.77 6.28 -10.39
N PHE A 152 -3.44 5.91 -9.29
CA PHE A 152 -3.10 6.44 -7.97
C PHE A 152 -1.69 6.02 -7.50
N ASN A 153 -1.31 4.77 -7.76
CA ASN A 153 0.00 4.22 -7.44
C ASN A 153 1.10 4.88 -8.28
N LEU A 154 0.84 5.11 -9.56
CA LEU A 154 1.72 5.87 -10.46
C LEU A 154 1.99 7.26 -9.87
N GLY A 155 0.94 8.00 -9.50
CA GLY A 155 1.07 9.29 -8.83
C GLY A 155 1.88 9.23 -7.54
N SER A 156 1.68 8.18 -6.73
CA SER A 156 2.38 7.99 -5.46
C SER A 156 3.87 7.71 -5.63
N ASN A 157 4.25 6.90 -6.62
CA ASN A 157 5.66 6.65 -6.93
C ASN A 157 6.31 7.88 -7.61
N LEU A 158 5.60 8.63 -8.45
CA LEU A 158 6.09 9.89 -9.00
C LEU A 158 6.33 10.96 -7.92
N THR A 159 5.44 11.01 -6.91
CA THR A 159 5.58 11.92 -5.76
C THR A 159 6.85 11.60 -4.95
N TYR A 160 7.19 10.32 -4.77
CA TYR A 160 8.43 9.90 -4.11
C TYR A 160 9.68 10.48 -4.81
N PHE A 161 9.66 10.52 -6.15
CA PHE A 161 10.75 11.08 -6.96
C PHE A 161 10.62 12.60 -7.21
N GLU A 162 9.74 13.28 -6.46
CA GLU A 162 9.49 14.72 -6.58
C GLU A 162 9.05 15.17 -7.98
N ARG A 163 8.51 14.24 -8.80
CA ARG A 163 7.96 14.52 -10.13
C ARG A 163 6.52 15.01 -10.01
N TYR A 164 6.35 16.12 -9.29
CA TYR A 164 5.04 16.54 -8.76
C TYR A 164 3.99 16.84 -9.84
N ILE A 165 4.38 17.43 -10.98
CA ILE A 165 3.44 17.72 -12.07
C ILE A 165 2.89 16.43 -12.67
N GLU A 166 3.78 15.49 -13.00
CA GLU A 166 3.40 14.19 -13.55
C GLU A 166 2.59 13.38 -12.52
N ALA A 167 2.94 13.50 -11.23
CA ALA A 167 2.16 12.90 -10.16
C ALA A 167 0.73 13.46 -10.11
N THR A 168 0.56 14.78 -10.21
CA THR A 168 -0.78 15.39 -10.24
C THR A 168 -1.57 14.99 -11.47
N ASP A 169 -0.93 14.79 -12.63
CA ASP A 169 -1.61 14.30 -13.83
C ASP A 169 -2.17 12.88 -13.61
N ALA A 170 -1.36 11.99 -13.03
CA ALA A 170 -1.80 10.63 -12.67
C ALA A 170 -2.92 10.64 -11.61
N TYR A 171 -2.82 11.49 -10.58
CA TYR A 171 -3.88 11.64 -9.58
C TYR A 171 -5.17 12.22 -10.14
N ASN A 172 -5.09 13.17 -11.09
CA ASN A 172 -6.25 13.69 -11.79
C ASN A 172 -6.95 12.57 -12.57
N GLN A 173 -6.20 11.73 -13.28
CA GLN A 173 -6.76 10.59 -13.98
C GLN A 173 -7.45 9.60 -13.02
N ALA A 174 -6.82 9.25 -11.89
CA ALA A 174 -7.44 8.39 -10.87
C ALA A 174 -8.75 9.01 -10.32
N ARG A 175 -8.76 10.33 -10.09
CA ARG A 175 -9.96 11.05 -9.62
C ARG A 175 -11.09 11.06 -10.65
N ASP A 176 -10.75 11.21 -11.93
CA ASP A 176 -11.72 11.23 -13.02
C ASP A 176 -12.38 9.85 -13.23
N LEU A 177 -11.63 8.77 -12.99
CA LEU A 177 -12.16 7.39 -12.97
C LEU A 177 -13.00 7.10 -11.72
N GLY A 178 -12.67 7.73 -10.60
CA GLY A 178 -13.45 7.74 -9.37
C GLY A 178 -12.75 7.03 -8.22
N LEU A 179 -12.41 7.79 -7.18
CA LEU A 179 -11.76 7.24 -5.98
C LEU A 179 -12.79 6.77 -4.94
N PRO A 180 -12.44 5.75 -4.14
CA PRO A 180 -13.18 5.45 -2.92
C PRO A 180 -13.27 6.69 -2.01
N GLN A 181 -14.42 6.88 -1.37
CA GLN A 181 -14.75 8.05 -0.57
C GLN A 181 -13.71 8.29 0.53
N ARG A 182 -13.21 7.21 1.14
CA ARG A 182 -12.22 7.26 2.23
C ARG A 182 -10.76 7.28 1.77
N MET A 183 -10.47 7.24 0.46
CA MET A 183 -9.10 7.09 -0.06
C MET A 183 -8.12 8.11 0.57
N LEU A 184 -8.51 9.38 0.57
CA LEU A 184 -7.68 10.48 1.08
C LEU A 184 -7.60 10.56 2.62
N ARG A 185 -8.33 9.71 3.35
CA ARG A 185 -8.15 9.53 4.80
C ARG A 185 -6.97 8.64 5.13
N TYR A 186 -6.58 7.76 4.19
CA TYR A 186 -5.50 6.80 4.37
C TYR A 186 -4.25 7.19 3.58
N GLN A 187 -4.40 7.83 2.41
CA GLN A 187 -3.29 8.17 1.53
C GLN A 187 -3.18 9.67 1.27
N PHE A 188 -2.03 10.24 1.65
CA PHE A 188 -1.81 11.69 1.69
C PHE A 188 -0.91 12.23 0.58
N SER A 189 -0.28 11.36 -0.21
CA SER A 189 0.62 11.74 -1.31
C SER A 189 0.03 12.74 -2.32
N PRO A 190 -1.28 12.71 -2.66
CA PRO A 190 -1.88 13.75 -3.48
C PRO A 190 -1.70 15.16 -2.90
N PHE A 191 -1.94 15.36 -1.60
CA PHE A 191 -1.80 16.67 -0.97
C PHE A 191 -0.39 17.22 -1.10
N ILE A 192 0.62 16.36 -0.96
CA ILE A 192 2.03 16.70 -1.13
C ILE A 192 2.27 17.14 -2.59
N ALA A 193 1.82 16.35 -3.57
CA ALA A 193 2.01 16.65 -4.98
C ALA A 193 1.36 17.98 -5.40
N TYR A 194 0.08 18.20 -5.05
CA TYR A 194 -0.63 19.45 -5.38
C TYR A 194 -0.02 20.67 -4.68
N PHE A 195 0.46 20.52 -3.44
CA PHE A 195 1.16 21.60 -2.74
C PHE A 195 2.46 21.99 -3.43
N HIS A 196 3.32 21.00 -3.74
CA HIS A 196 4.62 21.25 -4.35
C HIS A 196 4.54 21.65 -5.83
N SER A 197 3.48 21.29 -6.54
CA SER A 197 3.21 21.75 -7.91
C SER A 197 2.58 23.15 -7.98
N GLY A 198 2.18 23.72 -6.83
CA GLY A 198 1.52 25.04 -6.76
C GLY A 198 0.07 25.04 -7.23
N GLN A 199 -0.56 23.88 -7.37
CA GLN A 199 -1.97 23.72 -7.75
C GLN A 199 -2.86 23.90 -6.51
N ILE A 200 -2.88 25.13 -5.98
CA ILE A 200 -3.51 25.44 -4.68
C ILE A 200 -5.04 25.27 -4.71
N ASP A 201 -5.69 25.59 -5.83
CA ASP A 201 -7.15 25.44 -5.94
C ASP A 201 -7.56 23.96 -5.86
N ASP A 202 -6.83 23.07 -6.55
CA ASP A 202 -7.02 21.62 -6.46
C ASP A 202 -6.73 21.10 -5.06
N LEU A 203 -5.65 21.56 -4.42
CA LEU A 203 -5.31 21.19 -3.05
C LEU A 203 -6.45 21.53 -2.06
N LEU A 204 -7.02 22.73 -2.18
CA LEU A 204 -8.16 23.15 -1.36
C LEU A 204 -9.39 22.29 -1.62
N ALA A 205 -9.68 21.99 -2.89
CA ALA A 205 -10.81 21.13 -3.26
C ALA A 205 -10.67 19.71 -2.70
N LEU A 206 -9.46 19.11 -2.78
CA LEU A 206 -9.17 17.80 -2.18
C LEU A 206 -9.34 17.83 -0.66
N THR A 207 -8.87 18.90 -0.01
CA THR A 207 -8.96 19.05 1.45
C THR A 207 -10.41 19.16 1.89
N GLU A 208 -11.21 19.98 1.20
CA GLU A 208 -12.65 20.10 1.48
C GLU A 208 -13.41 18.79 1.25
N TYR A 209 -13.05 18.04 0.21
CA TYR A 209 -13.64 16.73 -0.05
C TYR A 209 -13.32 15.75 1.08
N ALA A 210 -12.05 15.63 1.47
CA ALA A 210 -11.59 14.71 2.51
C ALA A 210 -12.18 15.01 3.91
N LEU A 211 -12.56 16.26 4.18
CA LEU A 211 -13.22 16.67 5.44
C LEU A 211 -14.73 16.42 5.47
N LYS A 212 -15.38 16.29 4.30
CA LYS A 212 -16.83 16.08 4.22
C LYS A 212 -17.21 14.62 4.39
N ILE A 213 -16.42 13.73 3.80
CA ILE A 213 -16.59 12.28 3.92
C ILE A 213 -16.11 11.86 5.29
#